data_AF-A0A4Q6BFI4-F1
#
_entry.id   AF-A0A4Q6BFI4-F1
#
_cell.length_a   1.000
_cell.length_b   1.000
_cell.length_c   1.000
_cell.angle_alpha   90.00
_cell.angle_beta   90.00
_cell.angle_gamma   90.00
#
_symmetry.space_group_name_H-M   'P 1'
#
loop_
_entity.id
_entity.type
_entity.pdbx_description
1 polymer ?
#
loop_
_entity_poly.entity_id
_entity_poly.type
_entity_poly.pdbx_seq_one_letter_code
_entity_poly.pdbx_strand_id
1 'polypeptide(L)'
;MARLILSLDGQVMAEYNMNKERYTIGRLPDNDIRIDNPAVSGHHSLIINILNDSFLEDLNSTNGTYVNGKLIKKHALQHGDVITAGHHQLRFVEDDDNQQDEFEKTMVIQPSQRPVERIQAAHAAVEASTQTGATTTRRALKDPASVPGASPQKKAKLQVLSGAFAGRELELTKTLTTLGRPGIQVAA
;
A
#
# COMPACT_ATOMS: atom_id res chain seq x y z
N MET A 1 2.52 -16.38 12.32
CA MET A 1 1.15 -16.90 12.03
C MET A 1 0.22 -15.72 11.72
N ALA A 2 -0.74 -15.85 10.79
CA ALA A 2 -1.64 -14.75 10.47
C ALA A 2 -2.81 -14.64 11.47
N ARG A 3 -3.22 -13.41 11.78
CA ARG A 3 -4.27 -13.06 12.73
C ARG A 3 -5.16 -11.99 12.12
N LEU A 4 -6.46 -12.07 12.40
CA LEU A 4 -7.46 -11.14 11.89
C LEU A 4 -8.17 -10.49 13.07
N ILE A 5 -8.06 -9.16 13.15
CA ILE A 5 -8.61 -8.37 14.26
C ILE A 5 -9.87 -7.68 13.77
N LEU A 6 -11.03 -8.08 14.29
CA LEU A 6 -12.32 -7.44 14.03
C LEU A 6 -12.50 -6.23 14.95
N SER A 7 -12.70 -5.06 14.36
CA SER A 7 -12.93 -3.79 15.04
C SER A 7 -14.21 -3.13 14.56
N LEU A 8 -14.93 -2.48 15.47
CA LEU A 8 -16.09 -1.64 15.21
C LEU A 8 -15.85 -0.27 15.84
N ASP A 9 -15.89 0.80 15.05
CA ASP A 9 -15.67 2.17 15.53
C ASP A 9 -14.38 2.37 16.38
N GLY A 10 -13.33 1.60 16.04
CA GLY A 10 -12.05 1.62 16.74
C GLY A 10 -11.97 0.71 17.98
N GLN A 11 -13.07 0.07 18.37
CA GLN A 11 -13.09 -0.93 19.43
C GLN A 11 -12.87 -2.32 18.85
N VAL A 12 -11.82 -3.01 19.30
CA VAL A 12 -11.58 -4.41 18.96
C VAL A 12 -12.65 -5.28 19.62
N MET A 13 -13.36 -6.06 18.82
CA MET A 13 -14.43 -6.94 19.28
C MET A 13 -13.96 -8.38 19.41
N ALA A 14 -13.19 -8.85 18.43
CA ALA A 14 -12.75 -10.23 18.36
C ALA A 14 -11.44 -10.34 17.59
N GLU A 15 -10.67 -11.38 17.91
CA GLU A 15 -9.43 -11.71 17.24
C GLU A 15 -9.47 -13.18 16.83
N TYR A 16 -9.17 -13.44 15.56
CA TYR A 16 -9.22 -14.75 14.96
C TYR A 16 -7.83 -15.15 14.48
N ASN A 17 -7.33 -16.27 15.00
CA ASN A 17 -6.10 -16.86 14.50
C ASN A 17 -6.38 -17.62 13.20
N MET A 18 -5.68 -17.25 12.12
CA MET A 18 -5.84 -17.88 10.81
C MET A 18 -5.00 -19.16 10.73
N ASN A 19 -5.57 -20.26 11.19
CA ASN A 19 -5.00 -21.61 11.16
C ASN A 19 -5.58 -22.54 10.08
N LYS A 20 -6.69 -22.14 9.43
CA LYS A 20 -7.29 -22.87 8.31
C LYS A 20 -6.84 -22.29 6.97
N GLU A 21 -6.94 -23.11 5.93
CA GLU A 21 -6.73 -22.67 4.54
C GLU A 21 -7.84 -21.72 4.03
N ARG A 22 -9.02 -21.77 4.63
CA ARG A 22 -10.20 -21.06 4.15
C ARG A 22 -10.99 -20.49 5.33
N TYR A 23 -11.34 -19.20 5.22
CA TYR A 23 -12.17 -18.47 6.17
C TYR A 23 -13.30 -17.78 5.46
N THR A 24 -14.52 -18.01 5.94
CA THR A 24 -15.71 -17.33 5.45
C THR A 24 -16.07 -16.16 6.37
N ILE A 25 -16.43 -15.02 5.77
CA ILE A 25 -16.84 -13.81 6.48
C ILE A 25 -18.26 -13.48 6.05
N GLY A 26 -19.16 -13.26 7.01
CA GLY A 26 -20.52 -12.87 6.71
C GLY A 26 -21.41 -12.71 7.93
N ARG A 27 -22.67 -12.37 7.68
CA ARG A 27 -23.67 -12.16 8.74
C ARG A 27 -24.25 -13.46 9.30
N LEU A 28 -24.31 -14.51 8.48
CA LEU A 28 -24.88 -15.79 8.91
C LEU A 28 -23.95 -16.50 9.90
N PRO A 29 -24.51 -17.28 10.84
CA PRO A 29 -23.73 -18.05 11.82
C PRO A 29 -22.97 -19.23 11.20
N ASP A 30 -23.22 -19.55 9.94
CA ASP A 30 -22.48 -20.58 9.18
C ASP A 30 -21.06 -20.13 8.80
N ASN A 31 -20.76 -18.82 8.87
CA ASN A 31 -19.44 -18.30 8.56
C ASN A 31 -18.48 -18.44 9.74
N ASP A 32 -17.19 -18.66 9.46
CA ASP A 32 -16.13 -18.70 10.48
C ASP A 32 -16.03 -17.36 11.24
N ILE A 33 -16.16 -16.25 10.51
CA ILE A 33 -16.14 -14.90 11.06
C ILE A 33 -17.54 -14.31 10.88
N ARG A 34 -18.30 -14.35 11.96
CA ARG A 34 -19.65 -13.79 12.00
C ARG A 34 -19.60 -12.30 12.33
N ILE A 35 -20.16 -11.49 11.44
CA ILE A 35 -20.35 -10.06 11.65
C ILE A 35 -21.85 -9.77 11.65
N ASP A 36 -22.43 -9.57 12.83
CA ASP A 36 -23.87 -9.33 12.97
C ASP A 36 -24.24 -7.88 12.63
N ASN A 37 -24.20 -7.56 11.35
CA ASN A 37 -24.56 -6.24 10.85
C ASN A 37 -25.41 -6.35 9.57
N PRO A 38 -26.56 -5.65 9.49
CA PRO A 38 -27.40 -5.66 8.29
C PRO A 38 -26.68 -5.19 7.01
N ALA A 39 -25.62 -4.40 7.13
CA ALA A 39 -24.78 -3.98 6.00
C ALA A 39 -23.84 -5.09 5.48
N VAL A 40 -23.73 -6.21 6.18
CA VAL A 40 -22.92 -7.37 5.78
C VAL A 40 -23.83 -8.45 5.21
N SER A 41 -23.46 -8.96 4.03
CA SER A 41 -24.20 -10.02 3.34
C SER A 41 -24.09 -11.35 4.11
N GLY A 42 -25.03 -12.27 3.87
CA GLY A 42 -25.05 -13.57 4.54
C GLY A 42 -23.73 -14.32 4.41
N HIS A 43 -23.21 -14.40 3.18
CA HIS A 43 -21.82 -14.72 2.86
C HIS A 43 -21.26 -13.52 2.10
N HIS A 44 -20.34 -12.79 2.72
CA HIS A 44 -19.87 -11.50 2.21
C HIS A 44 -18.56 -11.66 1.46
N SER A 45 -17.56 -12.26 2.10
CA SER A 45 -16.25 -12.46 1.51
C SER A 45 -15.61 -13.74 2.03
N LEU A 46 -14.57 -14.16 1.33
CA LEU A 46 -13.81 -15.36 1.60
C LEU A 46 -12.33 -15.01 1.64
N ILE A 47 -11.63 -15.48 2.66
CA ILE A 47 -10.17 -15.46 2.69
C ILE A 47 -9.67 -16.87 2.41
N ILE A 48 -8.73 -16.99 1.48
CA ILE A 48 -8.04 -18.22 1.12
C ILE A 48 -6.56 -18.03 1.42
N ASN A 49 -6.02 -18.83 2.33
CA ASN A 49 -4.59 -18.90 2.62
C ASN A 49 -3.97 -20.01 1.77
N ILE A 50 -2.98 -19.64 0.95
CA ILE A 50 -2.22 -20.54 0.10
C ILE A 50 -0.75 -20.42 0.49
N LEU A 51 -0.24 -21.40 1.23
CA LEU A 51 1.11 -21.40 1.79
C LEU A 51 1.38 -20.14 2.64
N ASN A 52 2.08 -19.16 2.05
CA ASN A 52 2.48 -17.90 2.67
C ASN A 52 1.66 -16.71 2.17
N ASP A 53 0.83 -16.89 1.15
CA ASP A 53 0.02 -15.82 0.56
C ASP A 53 -1.43 -15.94 1.03
N SER A 54 -2.04 -14.79 1.34
CA SER A 54 -3.43 -14.71 1.76
C SER A 54 -4.23 -13.93 0.73
N PHE A 55 -5.34 -14.48 0.24
CA PHE A 55 -6.19 -13.86 -0.79
C PHE A 55 -7.59 -13.62 -0.27
N LEU A 56 -8.09 -12.40 -0.44
CA LEU A 56 -9.46 -12.02 -0.16
C LEU A 56 -10.27 -12.02 -1.46
N GLU A 57 -11.40 -12.72 -1.47
CA GLU A 57 -12.37 -12.77 -2.56
C GLU A 57 -13.74 -12.32 -2.07
N ASP A 58 -14.33 -11.35 -2.74
CA ASP A 58 -15.70 -10.90 -2.50
C ASP A 58 -16.70 -11.85 -3.16
N LEU A 59 -17.72 -12.29 -2.41
CA LEU A 59 -18.75 -13.21 -2.89
C LEU A 59 -19.97 -12.47 -3.47
N ASN A 60 -19.73 -11.43 -4.26
CA ASN A 60 -20.75 -10.50 -4.77
C ASN A 60 -21.61 -9.94 -3.64
N SER A 61 -20.94 -9.38 -2.63
CA SER A 61 -21.65 -8.79 -1.51
C SER A 61 -22.43 -7.55 -1.92
N THR A 62 -23.52 -7.25 -1.19
CA THR A 62 -24.46 -6.17 -1.53
C THR A 62 -23.81 -4.79 -1.49
N ASN A 63 -22.98 -4.56 -0.47
CA ASN A 63 -22.28 -3.28 -0.27
C ASN A 63 -20.84 -3.30 -0.82
N GLY A 64 -20.35 -4.47 -1.25
CA GLY A 64 -18.96 -4.67 -1.65
C GLY A 64 -17.99 -4.81 -0.47
N THR A 65 -16.84 -5.41 -0.76
CA THR A 65 -15.71 -5.48 0.16
C THR A 65 -14.69 -4.41 -0.21
N TYR A 66 -14.24 -3.62 0.77
CA TYR A 66 -13.22 -2.60 0.58
C TYR A 66 -11.92 -3.01 1.25
N VAL A 67 -10.79 -2.79 0.60
CA VAL A 67 -9.46 -2.94 1.22
C VAL A 67 -8.74 -1.61 1.13
N ASN A 68 -8.32 -1.07 2.27
CA ASN A 68 -7.69 0.25 2.39
C ASN A 68 -8.50 1.36 1.67
N GLY A 69 -9.83 1.28 1.76
CA GLY A 69 -10.77 2.22 1.14
C GLY A 69 -11.06 2.00 -0.35
N LYS A 70 -10.50 0.97 -0.98
CA LYS A 70 -10.75 0.64 -2.40
C LYS A 70 -11.67 -0.57 -2.52
N LEU A 71 -12.68 -0.48 -3.37
CA LEU A 71 -13.56 -1.61 -3.68
C LEU A 71 -12.76 -2.68 -4.45
N ILE A 72 -12.77 -3.91 -3.96
CA ILE A 72 -12.07 -5.04 -4.58
C ILE A 72 -13.03 -6.18 -4.90
N LYS A 73 -12.62 -7.05 -5.84
CA LYS A 73 -13.25 -8.36 -6.06
C LYS A 73 -12.35 -9.50 -5.61
N LYS A 74 -11.08 -9.43 -5.99
CA LYS A 74 -10.00 -10.27 -5.49
C LYS A 74 -8.83 -9.38 -5.12
N HIS A 75 -8.21 -9.64 -3.99
CA HIS A 75 -7.07 -8.86 -3.50
C HIS A 75 -6.12 -9.78 -2.74
N ALA A 76 -4.82 -9.66 -3.00
CA ALA A 76 -3.80 -10.32 -2.19
C ALA A 76 -3.61 -9.49 -0.92
N LEU A 77 -3.98 -10.06 0.22
CA LEU A 77 -3.83 -9.44 1.53
C LEU A 77 -2.35 -9.34 1.89
N GLN A 78 -1.98 -8.19 2.44
CA GLN A 78 -0.66 -7.95 2.99
C GLN A 78 -0.76 -7.60 4.47
N HIS A 79 0.29 -7.90 5.24
CA HIS A 79 0.40 -7.45 6.63
C HIS A 79 -0.01 -5.98 6.80
N GLY A 80 -0.96 -5.74 7.70
CA GLY A 80 -1.48 -4.41 8.03
C GLY A 80 -2.68 -3.96 7.20
N ASP A 81 -3.12 -4.74 6.20
CA ASP A 81 -4.27 -4.40 5.39
C ASP A 81 -5.55 -4.28 6.22
N VAL A 82 -6.34 -3.23 5.94
CA VAL A 82 -7.63 -2.98 6.58
C VAL A 82 -8.75 -3.27 5.59
N ILE A 83 -9.53 -4.29 5.91
CA ILE A 83 -10.69 -4.74 5.14
C ILE A 83 -11.94 -4.13 5.79
N THR A 84 -12.70 -3.35 5.03
CA THR A 84 -13.96 -2.77 5.49
C THR A 84 -15.13 -3.51 4.87
N ALA A 85 -16.00 -4.04 5.72
CA ALA A 85 -17.24 -4.72 5.36
C ALA A 85 -18.41 -4.01 6.07
N GLY A 86 -19.17 -3.21 5.34
CA GLY A 86 -20.20 -2.35 5.92
C GLY A 86 -19.60 -1.32 6.87
N HIS A 87 -19.91 -1.44 8.17
CA HIS A 87 -19.37 -0.58 9.24
C HIS A 87 -18.22 -1.21 10.04
N HIS A 88 -17.91 -2.48 9.77
CA HIS A 88 -16.86 -3.20 10.48
C HIS A 88 -15.55 -3.13 9.72
N GLN A 89 -14.45 -3.09 10.46
CA GLN A 89 -13.10 -3.12 9.94
C GLN A 89 -12.41 -4.37 10.44
N LEU A 90 -11.79 -5.13 9.54
CA LEU A 90 -10.96 -6.27 9.86
C LEU A 90 -9.53 -5.92 9.48
N ARG A 91 -8.63 -5.93 10.44
CA ARG A 91 -7.20 -5.74 10.20
C ARG A 91 -6.53 -7.08 10.06
N PHE A 92 -5.85 -7.29 8.95
CA PHE A 92 -5.03 -8.46 8.72
C PHE A 92 -3.62 -8.21 9.24
N VAL A 93 -3.12 -9.10 10.10
CA VAL A 93 -1.80 -9.01 10.73
C VAL A 93 -1.09 -10.34 10.52
N GLU A 94 0.00 -10.33 9.79
CA GLU A 94 0.89 -11.50 9.70
C GLU A 94 1.98 -11.34 10.76
N ASP A 95 2.04 -12.26 11.74
CA ASP A 95 3.25 -12.40 12.54
C ASP A 95 4.32 -13.00 11.65
N ASP A 96 5.11 -12.11 11.05
CA ASP A 96 6.38 -12.44 10.41
C ASP A 96 7.41 -12.55 11.53
N ASP A 97 7.53 -13.75 12.10
CA ASP A 97 8.54 -14.09 13.14
C ASP A 97 10.01 -13.86 12.67
N ASN A 98 10.23 -13.34 11.46
CA ASN A 98 11.56 -13.21 10.86
C ASN A 98 12.25 -11.87 11.07
N GLN A 99 11.62 -10.83 11.63
CA GLN A 99 12.24 -9.48 11.69
C GLN A 99 12.63 -8.96 13.08
N GLN A 100 12.31 -9.67 14.17
CA GLN A 100 12.74 -9.26 15.53
C GLN A 100 13.96 -10.04 16.05
N ASP A 101 14.25 -11.24 15.56
CA ASP A 101 15.39 -12.04 16.02
C ASP A 101 16.75 -11.68 15.39
N GLU A 102 16.79 -11.00 14.23
CA GLU A 102 18.06 -10.70 13.54
C GLU A 102 18.73 -9.41 14.04
N PHE A 103 17.96 -8.44 14.57
CA PHE A 103 18.51 -7.21 15.16
C PHE A 103 19.01 -7.36 16.60
N GLU A 104 18.50 -8.34 17.37
CA GLU A 104 18.98 -8.58 18.74
C GLU A 104 20.28 -9.42 18.80
N LYS A 105 20.63 -10.17 17.75
CA LYS A 105 21.81 -11.06 17.76
C LYS A 105 23.14 -10.44 17.35
N THR A 106 23.19 -9.19 16.85
CA THR A 106 24.43 -8.60 16.31
C THR A 106 25.03 -7.47 17.18
N MET A 107 24.42 -7.07 18.30
CA MET A 107 24.95 -5.97 19.13
C MET A 107 25.27 -6.37 20.57
N VAL A 108 26.23 -7.28 20.80
CA VAL A 108 27.06 -7.24 22.03
C VAL A 108 28.49 -7.75 21.74
N ILE A 109 29.34 -6.91 21.15
CA ILE A 109 30.78 -7.00 21.37
C ILE A 109 31.11 -5.91 22.38
N GLN A 110 31.34 -6.27 23.64
CA GLN A 110 31.86 -5.36 24.67
C GLN A 110 33.38 -5.21 24.49
N PRO A 111 33.92 -4.03 24.15
CA PRO A 111 35.34 -3.78 24.31
C PRO A 111 35.60 -3.27 25.73
N SER A 112 36.27 -4.12 26.51
CA SER A 112 37.33 -3.78 27.48
C SER A 112 37.19 -2.52 28.35
N GLN A 113 37.06 -2.78 29.65
CA GLN A 113 37.41 -1.86 30.74
C GLN A 113 38.79 -1.21 30.53
N ARG A 114 38.88 0.12 30.69
CA ARG A 114 40.07 0.79 31.23
C ARG A 114 39.70 2.12 31.92
N PRO A 115 40.30 2.46 33.09
CA PRO A 115 39.87 3.60 33.89
C PRO A 115 40.32 4.94 33.29
N VAL A 116 39.47 5.94 33.49
CA VAL A 116 39.73 7.38 33.35
C VAL A 116 40.93 7.80 34.21
N GLU A 117 41.96 8.35 33.56
CA GLU A 117 42.83 9.45 34.02
C GLU A 117 44.11 9.48 33.17
N ARG A 118 44.24 10.45 32.26
CA ARG A 118 45.44 11.31 32.08
C ARG A 118 45.40 12.11 30.77
N ILE A 119 45.62 13.41 30.96
CA ILE A 119 46.15 14.41 30.02
C ILE A 119 45.11 15.14 29.16
N GLN A 120 44.43 16.09 29.79
CA GLN A 120 44.29 17.43 29.22
C GLN A 120 45.56 18.22 29.54
N ALA A 121 46.43 18.46 28.56
CA ALA A 121 47.42 19.55 28.52
C ALA A 121 48.23 19.51 27.20
N ALA A 122 48.07 20.56 26.38
CA ALA A 122 48.85 21.01 25.19
C ALA A 122 47.88 21.30 24.02
N HIS A 123 47.20 22.44 23.95
CA HIS A 123 47.70 23.79 23.64
C HIS A 123 48.76 23.87 22.53
N ALA A 124 48.31 24.48 21.42
CA ALA A 124 49.03 25.39 20.52
C ALA A 124 50.05 24.82 19.51
N ALA A 125 50.05 25.48 18.33
CA ALA A 125 50.80 25.19 17.10
C ALA A 125 50.21 23.99 16.33
N VAL A 126 49.84 24.08 15.05
CA VAL A 126 50.54 24.74 13.95
C VAL A 126 49.51 25.10 12.89
N GLU A 127 49.44 26.39 12.60
CA GLU A 127 49.01 26.93 11.31
C GLU A 127 49.91 26.37 10.21
N ALA A 128 49.34 25.86 9.12
CA ALA A 128 49.73 26.25 7.76
C ALA A 128 49.18 25.30 6.69
N SER A 129 48.58 25.93 5.66
CA SER A 129 48.52 25.49 4.26
C SER A 129 47.60 24.28 3.97
N THR A 130 46.64 24.32 3.05
CA THR A 130 46.59 25.00 1.75
C THR A 130 45.13 25.05 1.27
N GLN A 131 44.57 26.24 1.13
CA GLN A 131 43.43 26.50 0.24
C GLN A 131 43.77 27.72 -0.60
N THR A 132 44.03 27.48 -1.89
CA THR A 132 44.43 28.51 -2.85
C THR A 132 43.60 28.36 -4.13
N GLY A 133 42.97 29.47 -4.55
CA GLY A 133 42.55 29.77 -5.93
C GLY A 133 41.23 29.12 -6.37
N ALA A 134 40.07 29.79 -6.44
CA ALA A 134 39.68 30.97 -7.23
C ALA A 134 39.54 30.73 -8.76
N THR A 135 38.36 31.14 -9.27
CA THR A 135 38.15 31.83 -10.57
C THR A 135 37.69 31.01 -11.81
N THR A 136 36.38 31.05 -12.03
CA THR A 136 35.63 31.46 -13.26
C THR A 136 35.94 30.92 -14.68
N THR A 137 34.83 30.47 -15.32
CA THR A 137 34.44 30.62 -16.74
C THR A 137 35.07 29.70 -17.80
N ARG A 138 34.23 28.86 -18.45
CA ARG A 138 33.87 28.92 -19.91
C ARG A 138 33.21 27.62 -20.42
N ARG A 139 31.94 27.77 -20.85
CA ARG A 139 31.37 27.43 -22.16
C ARG A 139 31.59 26.01 -22.75
N ALA A 140 30.54 25.20 -22.61
CA ALA A 140 29.85 24.36 -23.60
C ALA A 140 30.65 23.72 -24.75
N LEU A 141 30.63 22.39 -24.86
CA LEU A 141 30.29 21.60 -26.08
C LEU A 141 29.96 20.13 -25.73
N LYS A 142 28.89 19.64 -26.37
CA LYS A 142 28.65 18.26 -26.86
C LYS A 142 28.19 17.14 -25.91
N ASP A 143 26.93 16.77 -26.13
CA ASP A 143 26.35 15.43 -25.99
C ASP A 143 27.25 14.34 -26.60
N PRO A 144 27.14 13.10 -26.10
CA PRO A 144 26.17 12.21 -26.73
C PRO A 144 25.36 11.35 -25.74
N ALA A 145 24.18 10.98 -26.21
CA ALA A 145 23.57 9.67 -26.02
C ALA A 145 22.96 9.32 -24.63
N SER A 146 21.62 9.38 -24.63
CA SER A 146 20.77 8.21 -24.39
C SER A 146 20.56 7.76 -22.95
N VAL A 147 19.51 8.31 -22.34
CA VAL A 147 18.56 7.52 -21.54
C VAL A 147 17.13 7.80 -22.03
N PRO A 148 16.57 6.97 -22.93
CA PRO A 148 15.15 6.98 -23.24
C PRO A 148 14.43 6.11 -22.20
N GLY A 149 13.83 6.74 -21.20
CA GLY A 149 13.20 6.06 -20.08
C GLY A 149 11.97 6.77 -19.52
N ALA A 150 11.24 7.49 -20.36
CA ALA A 150 9.89 7.93 -20.06
C ALA A 150 9.01 7.55 -21.24
N SER A 151 8.43 6.35 -21.16
CA SER A 151 7.39 5.90 -22.07
C SER A 151 6.35 7.02 -22.20
N PRO A 152 6.04 7.53 -23.41
CA PRO A 152 4.97 8.49 -23.58
C PRO A 152 3.67 7.76 -23.22
N GLN A 153 3.13 8.03 -22.04
CA GLN A 153 1.80 7.58 -21.67
C GLN A 153 0.86 8.13 -22.74
N LYS A 154 0.37 7.23 -23.61
CA LYS A 154 -0.54 7.59 -24.71
C LYS A 154 -1.79 8.20 -24.08
N LYS A 155 -1.91 9.52 -24.14
CA LYS A 155 -3.14 10.23 -23.77
C LYS A 155 -4.20 9.83 -24.77
N ALA A 156 -5.10 8.93 -24.37
CA ALA A 156 -6.22 8.52 -25.21
C ALA A 156 -7.22 9.68 -25.30
N LYS A 157 -7.67 10.01 -26.51
CA LYS A 157 -8.65 11.06 -26.76
C LYS A 157 -9.83 10.48 -27.54
N LEU A 158 -11.05 10.78 -27.07
CA LEU A 158 -12.29 10.45 -27.75
C LEU A 158 -12.77 11.67 -28.53
N GLN A 159 -12.96 11.52 -29.83
CA GLN A 159 -13.53 12.56 -30.69
C GLN A 159 -14.95 12.18 -31.07
N VAL A 160 -15.90 13.10 -30.87
CA VAL A 160 -17.28 12.89 -31.30
C VAL A 160 -17.37 13.12 -32.81
N LEU A 161 -17.68 12.08 -33.58
CA LEU A 161 -17.71 12.15 -35.05
C LEU A 161 -19.08 12.62 -35.60
N SER A 162 -20.17 12.46 -34.84
CA SER A 162 -21.53 12.75 -35.31
C SER A 162 -22.46 13.17 -34.15
N GLY A 163 -23.53 13.88 -34.48
CA GLY A 163 -24.52 14.40 -33.51
C GLY A 163 -24.30 15.86 -33.10
N ALA A 164 -25.13 16.38 -32.18
CA ALA A 164 -25.13 17.79 -31.77
C ALA A 164 -23.83 18.28 -31.10
N PHE A 165 -22.92 17.36 -30.75
CA PHE A 165 -21.63 17.63 -30.13
C PHE A 165 -20.44 17.18 -31.00
N ALA A 166 -20.66 16.96 -32.31
CA ALA A 166 -19.62 16.57 -33.26
C ALA A 166 -18.45 17.57 -33.28
N GLY A 167 -17.23 17.05 -33.35
CA GLY A 167 -15.99 17.82 -33.34
C GLY A 167 -15.39 18.08 -31.96
N ARG A 168 -16.10 17.75 -30.87
CA ARG A 168 -15.57 17.89 -29.51
C ARG A 168 -14.62 16.73 -29.19
N GLU A 169 -13.42 17.08 -28.71
CA GLU A 169 -12.44 16.12 -28.21
C GLU A 169 -12.50 16.06 -26.68
N LEU A 170 -12.40 14.84 -26.13
CA LEU A 170 -12.33 14.58 -24.70
C LEU A 170 -11.10 13.74 -24.38
N GLU A 171 -10.20 14.28 -23.57
CA GLU A 171 -9.03 13.55 -23.07
C GLU A 171 -9.43 12.59 -21.94
N LEU A 172 -9.11 11.30 -22.12
CA LEU A 172 -9.39 10.25 -21.15
C LEU A 172 -8.30 10.23 -20.06
N THR A 173 -8.48 11.08 -19.06
CA THR A 173 -7.59 11.16 -17.88
C THR A 173 -8.07 10.30 -16.72
N LYS A 174 -9.33 9.84 -16.74
CA LYS A 174 -9.96 9.08 -15.67
C LYS A 174 -10.24 7.64 -16.11
N THR A 175 -10.09 6.70 -15.18
CA THR A 175 -10.36 5.26 -15.37
C THR A 175 -11.81 4.95 -15.74
N LEU A 176 -12.77 5.78 -15.31
CA LEU A 176 -14.17 5.70 -15.71
C LEU A 176 -14.67 7.10 -16.08
N THR A 177 -15.11 7.27 -17.33
CA THR A 177 -15.68 8.52 -17.83
C THR A 177 -17.07 8.25 -18.39
N THR A 178 -18.10 8.71 -17.71
CA THR A 178 -19.51 8.56 -18.15
C THR A 178 -19.84 9.62 -19.21
N LEU A 179 -20.37 9.18 -20.36
CA LEU A 179 -20.83 10.06 -21.43
C LEU A 179 -22.35 10.06 -21.48
N GLY A 180 -22.99 11.23 -21.28
CA GLY A 180 -24.44 11.36 -21.39
C GLY A 180 -25.14 12.13 -20.29
N ARG A 181 -26.47 12.22 -20.39
CA ARG A 181 -27.34 12.56 -19.26
C ARG A 181 -27.61 11.30 -18.44
N PRO A 182 -27.65 11.38 -17.11
CA PRO A 182 -28.01 10.24 -16.26
C PRO A 182 -29.37 9.65 -16.69
N GLY A 183 -29.44 8.32 -16.86
CA GLY A 183 -30.68 7.60 -17.18
C GLY A 183 -31.04 7.50 -18.66
N ILE A 184 -30.21 8.02 -19.58
CA ILE A 184 -30.41 7.89 -21.03
C ILE A 184 -29.21 7.18 -21.63
N GLN A 185 -29.42 6.03 -22.27
CA GLN A 185 -28.37 5.32 -22.99
C GLN A 185 -27.99 6.14 -24.24
N VAL A 186 -26.72 6.52 -24.34
CA VAL A 186 -26.22 7.39 -25.42
C VAL A 186 -25.36 6.65 -26.45
N ALA A 187 -25.03 5.39 -26.16
CA ALA A 187 -24.30 4.50 -27.07
C ALA A 187 -24.83 3.08 -26.87
N ALA A 188 -25.12 2.41 -27.97
CA ALA A 188 -25.43 0.98 -28.06
C ALA A 188 -24.23 0.24 -28.63
#